data_AF-A0A444X175-F1
#
_entry.id   AF-A0A444X175-F1
#
_cell.length_a   1.000
_cell.length_b   1.000
_cell.length_c   1.000
_cell.angle_alpha   90.00
_cell.angle_beta   90.00
_cell.angle_gamma   90.00
#
_symmetry.space_group_name_H-M   'P 1'
#
loop_
_entity.id
_entity.type
_entity.pdbx_description
1 polymer ?
#
loop_
_entity_poly.entity_id
_entity_poly.type
_entity_poly.pdbx_seq_one_letter_code
_entity_poly.pdbx_strand_id
1 'polypeptide(L)'
;MVLTELEAEERLSYSCEKVVAAGGLHVVGTERHKSQRIDNQLRGRSGRQGDPGGSRFFLSLEDNIFRIFGRDQIQLFEYDEVLNSQRDRVYTERRRALESENLQSLLIEYAKLTMDDIIEPA
;
A
#
# COMPACT_ATOMS: atom_id res chain seq x y z
N MET A 1 -15.01 35.47 24.23
CA MET A 1 -15.74 34.74 23.18
C MET A 1 -15.20 35.07 21.79
N VAL A 2 -15.14 36.35 21.40
CA VAL A 2 -14.56 36.76 20.08
C VAL A 2 -13.05 36.49 19.97
N LEU A 3 -12.27 36.76 21.03
CA LEU A 3 -10.81 36.50 21.06
C LEU A 3 -10.47 35.01 20.89
N THR A 4 -11.27 34.12 21.46
CA THR A 4 -11.03 32.67 21.40
C THR A 4 -11.36 32.07 20.03
N GLU A 5 -12.29 32.67 19.27
CA GLU A 5 -12.63 32.25 17.91
C GLU A 5 -11.52 32.63 16.93
N LEU A 6 -11.01 33.86 17.02
CA LEU A 6 -9.89 34.36 16.21
C LEU A 6 -8.61 33.52 16.41
N GLU A 7 -8.26 33.23 17.67
CA GLU A 7 -7.13 32.35 18.00
C GLU A 7 -7.31 30.91 17.47
N ALA A 8 -8.55 30.41 17.43
CA ALA A 8 -8.83 29.08 16.91
C ALA A 8 -8.71 29.03 15.38
N GLU A 9 -9.14 30.09 14.69
CA GLU A 9 -9.10 30.22 13.23
C GLU A 9 -7.64 30.34 12.74
N GLU A 10 -6.80 31.12 13.43
CA GLU A 10 -5.36 31.19 13.14
C GLU A 10 -4.65 29.84 13.35
N ARG A 11 -4.95 29.15 14.46
CA ARG A 11 -4.39 27.80 14.72
C ARG A 11 -4.80 26.79 13.66
N LEU A 12 -6.05 26.87 13.20
CA LEU A 12 -6.58 26.00 12.15
C LEU A 12 -5.87 26.27 10.83
N SER A 13 -5.73 27.54 10.44
CA SER A 13 -5.04 27.95 9.22
C SER A 13 -3.59 27.45 9.22
N TYR A 14 -2.85 27.70 10.30
CA TYR A 14 -1.47 27.25 10.47
C TYR A 14 -1.33 25.72 10.40
N SER A 15 -2.26 24.99 10.99
CA SER A 15 -2.26 23.52 10.93
C SER A 15 -2.60 23.02 9.52
N CYS A 16 -3.52 23.69 8.83
CA CYS A 16 -3.93 23.34 7.47
C CYS A 16 -2.77 23.50 6.49
N GLU A 17 -2.03 24.62 6.56
CA GLU A 17 -0.84 24.85 5.73
C GLU A 17 0.21 23.75 5.93
N LYS A 18 0.47 23.34 7.18
CA LYS A 18 1.39 22.22 7.47
C LYS A 18 0.91 20.90 6.90
N VAL A 19 -0.38 20.60 7.00
CA VAL A 19 -0.97 19.36 6.48
C VAL A 19 -0.90 19.34 4.95
N VAL A 20 -1.24 20.44 4.30
CA VAL A 20 -1.14 20.59 2.83
C VAL A 20 0.31 20.43 2.38
N ALA A 21 1.27 21.07 3.07
CA ALA A 21 2.69 20.94 2.78
C ALA A 21 3.23 19.51 2.97
N ALA A 22 2.64 18.74 3.89
CA ALA A 22 2.95 17.33 4.10
C ALA A 22 2.29 16.37 3.07
N GLY A 23 1.56 16.90 2.08
CA GLY A 23 0.87 16.11 1.06
C GLY A 23 -0.60 15.79 1.38
N GLY A 24 -1.13 16.38 2.45
CA GLY A 24 -2.53 16.30 2.85
C GLY A 24 -2.95 14.95 3.43
N LEU A 25 -4.27 14.73 3.51
CA LEU A 25 -4.82 13.53 4.12
C LEU A 25 -4.53 12.29 3.26
N HIS A 26 -3.88 11.29 3.84
CA HIS A 26 -3.66 9.99 3.21
C HIS A 26 -4.58 8.91 3.81
N VAL A 27 -5.46 8.34 3.00
CA VAL A 27 -6.38 7.27 3.44
C VAL A 27 -5.75 5.91 3.15
N VAL A 28 -5.50 5.13 4.21
CA VAL A 28 -5.01 3.75 4.10
C VAL A 28 -6.16 2.78 4.35
N GLY A 29 -6.49 1.99 3.33
CA GLY A 29 -7.38 0.85 3.47
C GLY A 29 -6.59 -0.44 3.68
N THR A 30 -6.96 -1.22 4.68
CA THR A 30 -6.29 -2.50 5.00
C THR A 30 -6.97 -3.71 4.36
N GLU A 31 -8.20 -3.54 3.87
CA GLU A 31 -9.02 -4.56 3.21
C GLU A 31 -9.94 -3.88 2.18
N ARG A 32 -10.61 -4.68 1.34
CA ARG A 32 -11.65 -4.20 0.42
C ARG A 32 -13.04 -4.59 0.89
N HIS A 33 -13.97 -3.67 0.75
CA HIS A 33 -15.37 -3.95 1.01
C HIS A 33 -15.98 -4.73 -0.16
N LYS A 34 -17.03 -5.52 0.13
CA LYS A 34 -17.82 -6.22 -0.91
C LYS A 34 -18.44 -5.26 -1.93
N SER A 35 -18.59 -3.99 -1.57
CA SER A 35 -19.15 -2.94 -2.42
C SER A 35 -18.09 -1.89 -2.73
N GLN A 36 -17.81 -1.70 -4.02
CA GLN A 36 -16.90 -0.65 -4.52
C GLN A 36 -17.35 0.76 -4.11
N ARG A 37 -18.65 0.97 -3.89
CA ARG A 37 -19.20 2.24 -3.42
C ARG A 37 -18.60 2.64 -2.07
N ILE A 38 -18.42 1.70 -1.15
CA ILE A 38 -17.87 1.97 0.19
C ILE A 38 -16.38 2.32 0.08
N ASP A 39 -15.64 1.59 -0.75
CA ASP A 39 -14.23 1.89 -0.99
C ASP A 39 -14.03 3.27 -1.61
N ASN A 40 -14.87 3.66 -2.57
CA ASN A 40 -14.82 4.99 -3.18
C ASN A 40 -15.21 6.10 -2.20
N GLN A 41 -16.11 5.83 -1.24
CA GLN A 41 -16.40 6.77 -0.15
C GLN A 41 -15.19 6.97 0.77
N LEU A 42 -14.44 5.91 1.06
CA LEU A 42 -13.20 6.01 1.85
C LEU A 42 -12.14 6.81 1.10
N ARG A 43 -11.92 6.52 -0.19
CA ARG A 43 -10.99 7.31 -1.03
C ARG A 43 -11.37 8.78 -1.10
N GLY A 44 -12.67 9.08 -1.22
CA GLY A 44 -13.18 10.45 -1.30
C GLY A 44 -13.06 11.26 -0.01
N ARG A 45 -12.51 10.70 1.08
CA ARG A 45 -12.20 11.46 2.30
C ARG A 45 -10.96 12.32 2.13
N SER A 46 -9.98 11.89 1.32
CA SER A 46 -8.79 12.66 0.95
C SER A 46 -9.02 13.53 -0.29
N GLY A 47 -8.23 14.60 -0.44
CA GLY A 47 -8.13 15.38 -1.67
C GLY A 47 -9.41 16.14 -2.05
N ARG A 48 -10.09 16.74 -1.07
CA ARG A 48 -11.32 17.52 -1.30
C ARG A 48 -10.95 18.91 -1.82
N GLN A 49 -11.82 19.51 -2.65
CA GLN A 49 -11.61 20.86 -3.20
C GLN A 49 -10.26 21.07 -3.93
N GLY A 50 -9.63 19.99 -4.41
CA GLY A 50 -8.32 20.06 -5.04
C GLY A 50 -7.14 20.05 -4.07
N ASP A 51 -7.38 19.88 -2.76
CA ASP A 51 -6.33 19.69 -1.77
C ASP A 51 -5.45 18.49 -2.15
N PRO A 52 -4.14 18.53 -1.86
CA PRO A 52 -3.31 17.34 -1.96
C PRO A 52 -3.83 16.27 -1.00
N GLY A 53 -3.74 15.02 -1.41
CA GLY A 53 -4.22 13.89 -0.64
C GLY A 53 -4.21 12.63 -1.47
N GLY A 54 -4.04 11.49 -0.80
CA GLY A 54 -3.92 10.22 -1.47
C GLY A 54 -4.73 9.14 -0.79
N SER A 55 -4.99 8.06 -1.51
CA SER A 55 -5.53 6.86 -0.91
C SER A 55 -4.88 5.62 -1.47
N ARG A 56 -4.53 4.67 -0.59
CA ARG A 56 -3.94 3.39 -0.96
C ARG A 56 -4.62 2.28 -0.19
N PHE A 57 -4.91 1.19 -0.88
CA PHE A 57 -5.49 0.01 -0.26
C PHE A 57 -4.51 -1.13 -0.39
N PHE A 58 -4.26 -1.80 0.72
CA PHE A 58 -3.51 -3.05 0.78
C PHE A 58 -4.51 -4.20 0.87
N LEU A 59 -4.16 -5.31 0.24
CA LEU A 59 -5.00 -6.50 0.15
C LEU A 59 -4.17 -7.74 0.43
N SER A 60 -4.72 -8.67 1.20
CA SER A 60 -4.19 -10.01 1.37
C SER A 60 -5.06 -11.02 0.64
N LEU A 61 -4.46 -12.11 0.14
CA LEU A 61 -5.20 -13.23 -0.44
C LEU A 61 -6.08 -13.96 0.59
N GLU A 62 -5.82 -13.75 1.88
CA GLU A 62 -6.62 -14.27 2.98
C GLU A 62 -7.88 -13.43 3.26
N ASP A 63 -8.02 -12.27 2.60
CA ASP A 63 -9.14 -11.34 2.85
C ASP A 63 -10.48 -11.92 2.41
N ASN A 64 -11.53 -11.57 3.16
CA ASN A 64 -12.89 -12.08 2.96
C ASN A 64 -13.47 -11.76 1.58
N ILE A 65 -12.95 -10.75 0.88
CA ILE A 65 -13.36 -10.42 -0.49
C ILE A 65 -12.97 -11.54 -1.47
N PHE A 66 -11.78 -12.12 -1.35
CA PHE A 66 -11.33 -13.19 -2.23
C PHE A 66 -12.10 -14.49 -1.97
N ARG A 67 -12.52 -14.73 -0.72
CA ARG A 67 -13.37 -15.88 -0.37
C ARG A 67 -14.74 -15.85 -1.05
N ILE A 68 -15.28 -14.66 -1.31
CA ILE A 68 -16.62 -14.47 -1.88
C ILE A 68 -16.57 -14.38 -3.40
N PHE A 69 -15.52 -13.76 -3.97
CA PHE A 69 -15.36 -13.62 -5.41
C PHE A 69 -14.61 -14.80 -6.09
N GLY A 70 -13.97 -15.67 -5.30
CA GLY A 70 -13.15 -16.78 -5.79
C GLY A 70 -13.86 -18.07 -6.20
N ARG A 71 -15.20 -18.07 -6.38
CA ARG A 71 -15.91 -19.29 -6.82
C ARG A 71 -16.33 -19.34 -8.27
N ASP A 72 -16.56 -18.22 -8.98
CA ASP A 72 -17.20 -18.34 -10.30
C ASP A 72 -16.71 -17.46 -11.47
N GLN A 73 -15.93 -16.36 -11.35
CA GLN A 73 -15.85 -15.44 -12.51
C GLN A 73 -14.56 -14.65 -12.82
N ILE A 74 -13.36 -15.02 -12.38
CA ILE A 74 -12.17 -14.24 -12.77
C ILE A 74 -11.10 -15.14 -13.38
N GLN A 75 -10.98 -15.10 -14.71
CA GLN A 75 -9.85 -15.50 -15.56
C GLN A 75 -8.71 -16.22 -14.81
N LEU A 76 -8.95 -17.50 -14.51
CA LEU A 76 -8.05 -18.33 -13.71
C LEU A 76 -6.80 -18.80 -14.48
N PHE A 77 -6.64 -18.47 -15.77
CA PHE A 77 -5.56 -19.01 -16.59
C PHE A 77 -4.46 -17.98 -16.89
N GLU A 78 -4.78 -16.75 -17.32
CA GLU A 78 -3.76 -15.72 -17.60
C GLU A 78 -3.11 -15.14 -16.34
N TYR A 79 -3.86 -15.00 -15.24
CA TYR A 79 -3.30 -14.58 -13.96
C TYR A 79 -2.50 -15.69 -13.28
N ASP A 80 -2.89 -16.95 -13.46
CA ASP A 80 -2.27 -18.06 -12.74
C ASP A 80 -0.88 -18.39 -13.30
N GLU A 81 -0.60 -18.20 -14.60
CA GLU A 81 0.76 -18.39 -15.15
C GLU A 81 1.77 -17.34 -14.65
N VAL A 82 1.40 -16.06 -14.68
CA VAL A 82 2.26 -14.96 -14.19
C VAL A 82 2.41 -15.03 -12.66
N LEU A 83 1.35 -15.39 -11.94
CA LEU A 83 1.40 -15.51 -10.48
C LEU A 83 2.08 -16.80 -10.02
N ASN A 84 1.94 -17.92 -10.73
CA ASN A 84 2.66 -19.16 -10.38
C ASN A 84 4.17 -19.00 -10.61
N SER A 85 4.60 -18.38 -11.72
CA SER A 85 6.03 -18.15 -11.96
C SER A 85 6.68 -17.20 -10.94
N GLN A 86 5.95 -16.18 -10.48
CA GLN A 86 6.41 -15.32 -9.40
C GLN A 86 6.38 -16.02 -8.02
N ARG A 87 5.34 -16.81 -7.73
CA ARG A 87 5.24 -17.62 -6.51
C ARG A 87 6.40 -18.62 -6.42
N ASP A 88 6.74 -19.30 -7.51
CA ASP A 88 7.83 -20.27 -7.53
C ASP A 88 9.19 -19.63 -7.23
N ARG A 89 9.46 -18.43 -7.77
CA ARG A 89 10.69 -17.68 -7.43
C ARG A 89 10.73 -17.29 -5.95
N VAL A 90 9.63 -16.75 -5.42
CA VAL A 90 9.56 -16.31 -4.02
C VAL A 90 9.64 -17.50 -3.05
N TYR A 91 8.97 -18.60 -3.33
CA TYR A 91 9.01 -19.78 -2.48
C TYR A 91 10.35 -20.51 -2.55
N THR A 92 11.01 -20.50 -3.70
CA THR A 92 12.38 -21.01 -3.84
C THR A 92 13.34 -20.25 -2.95
N GLU A 93 13.35 -18.91 -3.02
CA GLU A 93 14.27 -18.11 -2.20
C GLU A 93 13.95 -18.18 -0.71
N ARG A 94 12.66 -18.27 -0.34
CA ARG A 94 12.26 -18.48 1.07
C ARG A 94 12.72 -19.82 1.59
N ARG A 95 12.58 -20.89 0.80
CA ARG A 95 13.05 -22.22 1.19
C ARG A 95 14.57 -22.22 1.32
N ARG A 96 15.28 -21.60 0.38
CA ARG A 96 16.74 -21.40 0.44
C ARG A 96 17.17 -20.66 1.71
N ALA A 97 16.44 -19.62 2.12
CA ALA A 97 16.72 -18.89 3.36
C ALA A 97 16.46 -19.75 4.61
N LEU A 98 15.36 -20.51 4.63
CA LEU A 98 14.97 -21.38 5.76
C LEU A 98 15.87 -22.61 5.91
N GLU A 99 16.39 -23.13 4.81
CA GLU A 99 17.30 -24.29 4.78
C GLU A 99 18.77 -23.88 4.91
N SER A 100 19.09 -22.58 4.83
CA SER A 100 20.46 -22.12 4.96
C SER A 100 20.97 -22.27 6.39
N GLU A 101 22.16 -22.85 6.53
CA GLU A 101 22.87 -22.90 7.82
C GLU A 101 23.36 -21.50 8.26
N ASN A 102 23.55 -20.58 7.31
CA ASN A 102 24.01 -19.22 7.57
C ASN A 102 23.35 -18.19 6.64
N LEU A 103 22.48 -17.38 7.25
CA LEU A 103 21.68 -16.35 6.57
C LEU A 103 22.47 -15.06 6.24
N GLN A 104 23.61 -14.84 6.91
CA GLN A 104 24.40 -13.61 6.74
C GLN A 104 24.92 -13.47 5.31
N SER A 105 25.40 -14.57 4.72
CA SER A 105 25.89 -14.59 3.34
C SER A 105 24.78 -14.24 2.35
N LEU A 106 23.58 -14.77 2.55
CA LEU A 106 22.41 -14.52 1.70
C LEU A 106 21.93 -13.06 1.83
N LEU A 107 21.94 -12.51 3.05
CA LEU A 107 21.62 -11.11 3.28
C LEU A 107 22.60 -10.15 2.60
N ILE A 108 23.90 -10.46 2.62
CA ILE A 108 24.92 -9.67 1.93
C ILE A 108 24.73 -9.72 0.41
N GLU A 109 24.39 -10.89 -0.14
CA GLU A 109 24.07 -11.06 -1.56
C GLU A 109 22.88 -10.17 -1.97
N TYR A 110 21.77 -10.23 -1.24
CA TYR A 110 20.61 -9.38 -1.52
C TYR A 110 20.88 -7.89 -1.34
N ALA A 111 21.67 -7.51 -0.34
CA ALA A 111 22.05 -6.13 -0.12
C ALA A 111 22.86 -5.58 -1.31
N LYS A 112 23.78 -6.37 -1.88
CA LYS A 112 24.56 -5.99 -3.06
C LYS A 112 23.66 -5.81 -4.29
N LEU A 113 22.82 -6.79 -4.59
CA LEU A 113 21.89 -6.70 -5.73
C LEU A 113 20.98 -5.47 -5.63
N THR A 114 20.46 -5.19 -4.43
CA THR A 114 19.62 -4.00 -4.20
C THR A 114 20.41 -2.71 -4.36
N MET A 115 21.68 -2.67 -3.93
CA MET A 115 22.53 -1.50 -4.14
C MET A 115 22.80 -1.26 -5.62
N ASP A 116 23.07 -2.32 -6.38
CA ASP A 116 23.33 -2.24 -7.81
C ASP A 116 22.09 -1.71 -8.56
N ASP A 117 20.89 -2.19 -8.22
CA ASP A 117 19.62 -1.71 -8.78
C ASP A 117 19.32 -0.22 -8.46
N ILE A 118 19.77 0.26 -7.29
CA ILE A 118 19.59 1.67 -6.87
C ILE A 118 20.60 2.60 -7.56
N ILE A 119 21.83 2.12 -7.79
CA ILE A 119 22.92 2.91 -8.37
C ILE A 119 22.78 2.98 -9.90
N GLU A 120 22.35 1.89 -10.55
CA GLU A 120 22.07 1.83 -11.98
C GLU A 120 20.57 1.59 -12.23
N PRO A 121 19.71 2.59 -12.00
CA PRO A 121 18.31 2.49 -12.39
C PRO A 121 18.25 2.46 -13.93
N ALA A 122 17.68 1.39 -14.47
CA ALA A 122 17.46 1.17 -15.90
C ALA A 122 16.77 2.34 -16.62
#